data_AF-A0A1I8HR86-F1
#
_entry.id   AF-A0A1I8HR86-F1
#
_cell.length_a   1.000
_cell.length_b   1.000
_cell.length_c   1.000
_cell.angle_alpha   90.00
_cell.angle_beta   90.00
_cell.angle_gamma   90.00
#
_symmetry.space_group_name_H-M   'P 1'
#
loop_
_entity.id
_entity.type
_entity.pdbx_description
1 polymer ?
#
loop_
_entity_poly.entity_id
_entity_poly.type
_entity_poly.pdbx_seq_one_letter_code
_entity_poly.pdbx_strand_id
1 'polypeptide(L)'
;GEAVAYISELFRRNTWDSVAEACACLSVWLDQGDLHRDRAVLFHTMLQTAYGHVRRLLQDKARLAAELQDAVQLHRIRLDIVLKLMNQIRLLLEQASKQRHLDLFSKPQRKNLLTWLAEIKGTYEREQSQYLSQRQEDEMDLDSDTERDADFRGSAAAAAAAAATTTVAASATQSVPASSTVARSPAVTDTAAQTESTGSTDA
;
A
#
# COMPACT_ATOMS: atom_id res chain seq x y z
N GLY A 1 29.21 26.35 -1.69
CA GLY A 1 29.62 24.99 -2.10
C GLY A 1 28.96 23.96 -1.22
N GLU A 2 29.31 23.94 0.05
CA GLU A 2 28.92 22.91 1.03
C GLU A 2 27.40 22.71 1.17
N ALA A 3 26.61 23.78 1.32
CA ALA A 3 25.17 23.67 1.50
C ALA A 3 24.44 23.07 0.26
N VAL A 4 24.96 23.28 -0.96
CA VAL A 4 24.50 22.59 -2.18
C VAL A 4 24.80 21.10 -2.13
N ALA A 5 26.01 20.73 -1.69
CA ALA A 5 26.42 19.34 -1.57
C ALA A 5 25.59 18.61 -0.49
N TYR A 6 25.26 19.28 0.61
CA TYR A 6 24.37 18.78 1.65
C TYR A 6 22.95 18.51 1.14
N ILE A 7 22.29 19.47 0.48
CA ILE A 7 20.95 19.23 -0.12
C ILE A 7 20.99 18.09 -1.16
N SER A 8 22.06 18.02 -1.96
CA SER A 8 22.25 16.94 -2.93
C SER A 8 22.42 15.56 -2.26
N GLU A 9 23.08 15.51 -1.10
CA GLU A 9 23.22 14.30 -0.28
C GLU A 9 21.90 13.90 0.38
N LEU A 10 21.09 14.86 0.84
CA LEU A 10 19.76 14.60 1.38
C LEU A 10 18.82 13.97 0.34
N PHE A 11 18.81 14.45 -0.90
CA PHE A 11 18.08 13.77 -1.98
C PHE A 11 18.68 12.40 -2.34
N ARG A 12 20.01 12.25 -2.29
CA ARG A 12 20.71 10.97 -2.55
C ARG A 12 20.34 9.88 -1.54
N ARG A 13 20.20 10.23 -0.26
CA ARG A 13 19.77 9.32 0.81
C ARG A 13 18.36 8.77 0.57
N ASN A 14 17.51 9.53 -0.11
CA ASN A 14 16.22 9.05 -0.63
C ASN A 14 15.34 8.40 0.46
N THR A 15 15.35 8.95 1.68
CA THR A 15 14.40 8.62 2.76
C THR A 15 13.33 9.70 2.88
N TRP A 16 12.22 9.40 3.55
CA TRP A 16 11.13 10.34 3.77
C TRP A 16 11.62 11.62 4.46
N ASP A 17 12.37 11.44 5.56
CA ASP A 17 12.89 12.54 6.36
C ASP A 17 13.94 13.35 5.60
N SER A 18 14.84 12.70 4.85
CA SER A 18 15.89 13.41 4.11
C SER A 18 15.33 14.20 2.92
N VAL A 19 14.31 13.69 2.24
CA VAL A 19 13.62 14.43 1.16
C VAL A 19 12.81 15.60 1.74
N ALA A 20 12.15 15.43 2.89
CA ALA A 20 11.45 16.51 3.57
C ALA A 20 12.41 17.62 4.03
N GLU A 21 13.55 17.25 4.65
CA GLU A 21 14.62 18.17 5.06
C GLU A 21 15.21 18.92 3.84
N ALA A 22 15.47 18.22 2.73
CA ALA A 22 15.96 18.83 1.50
C ALA A 22 14.97 19.85 0.92
N CYS A 23 13.67 19.51 0.87
CA CYS A 23 12.61 20.42 0.43
C CYS A 23 12.49 21.64 1.36
N ALA A 24 12.60 21.47 2.67
CA ALA A 24 12.61 22.58 3.62
C ALA A 24 13.79 23.52 3.40
N CYS A 25 15.01 22.99 3.19
CA CYS A 25 16.18 23.80 2.86
C CYS A 25 16.01 24.57 1.54
N LEU A 26 15.45 23.95 0.49
CA LEU A 26 15.17 24.63 -0.78
C LEU A 26 14.13 25.76 -0.62
N SER A 27 13.10 25.57 0.20
CA SER A 27 12.11 26.62 0.49
C SER A 27 12.75 27.81 1.19
N VAL A 28 13.58 27.57 2.22
CA VAL A 28 14.29 28.64 2.93
C VAL A 28 15.20 29.46 2.00
N TRP A 29 15.85 28.82 1.02
CA TRP A 29 16.65 29.54 0.01
C TRP A 29 15.82 30.42 -0.93
N LEU A 30 14.59 30.01 -1.27
CA LEU A 30 13.67 30.83 -2.04
C LEU A 30 13.20 32.04 -1.21
N ASP A 31 12.80 31.81 0.03
CA ASP A 31 12.32 32.85 0.94
C ASP A 31 13.40 33.90 1.27
N GLN A 32 14.67 33.48 1.32
CA GLN A 32 15.83 34.35 1.55
C GLN A 32 16.35 35.06 0.28
N GLY A 33 15.91 34.65 -0.91
CA GLY A 33 16.36 35.23 -2.18
C GLY A 33 17.75 34.77 -2.64
N ASP A 34 18.26 33.64 -2.14
CA ASP A 34 19.60 33.08 -2.44
C ASP A 34 19.74 32.52 -3.88
N LEU A 35 18.70 32.68 -4.70
CA LEU A 35 18.63 32.22 -6.09
C LEU A 35 19.35 33.20 -7.04
N HIS A 36 20.68 33.12 -7.10
CA HIS A 36 21.47 33.84 -8.09
C HIS A 36 21.40 33.19 -9.49
N ARG A 37 21.56 34.01 -10.54
CA ARG A 37 21.52 33.59 -11.95
C ARG A 37 22.47 32.41 -12.26
N ASP A 38 23.66 32.43 -11.63
CA ASP A 38 24.70 31.42 -11.80
C ASP A 38 24.36 30.07 -11.14
N ARG A 39 23.40 30.05 -10.21
CA ARG A 39 22.93 28.84 -9.50
C ARG A 39 21.55 28.36 -9.96
N ALA A 40 20.86 29.12 -10.81
CA ALA A 40 19.49 28.81 -11.23
C ALA A 40 19.34 27.43 -11.89
N VAL A 41 20.32 27.03 -12.72
CA VAL A 41 20.34 25.70 -13.39
C VAL A 41 20.42 24.57 -12.37
N LEU A 42 21.28 24.72 -11.36
CA LEU A 42 21.47 23.74 -10.29
C LEU A 42 20.22 23.64 -9.39
N PHE A 43 19.62 24.78 -9.04
CA PHE A 43 18.37 24.82 -8.28
C PHE A 43 17.22 24.14 -9.06
N HIS A 44 17.12 24.37 -10.37
CA HIS A 44 16.16 23.68 -11.23
C HIS A 44 16.37 22.15 -11.23
N THR A 45 17.63 21.67 -11.28
CA THR A 45 17.93 20.23 -11.18
C THR A 45 17.53 19.64 -9.82
N MET A 46 17.76 20.37 -8.73
CA MET A 46 17.30 19.95 -7.39
C MET A 46 15.77 19.89 -7.31
N LEU A 47 15.07 20.89 -7.86
CA LEU A 47 13.61 20.92 -7.91
C LEU A 47 13.03 19.79 -8.79
N GLN A 48 13.67 19.48 -9.91
CA GLN A 48 13.34 18.34 -10.76
C GLN A 48 13.54 17.00 -10.03
N THR A 49 14.56 16.90 -9.18
CA THR A 49 14.81 15.72 -8.34
C THR A 49 13.73 15.60 -7.27
N ALA A 50 13.42 16.68 -6.54
CA ALA A 50 12.31 16.78 -5.59
C ALA A 50 10.97 16.35 -6.20
N TYR A 51 10.64 16.86 -7.39
CA TYR A 51 9.44 16.47 -8.14
C TYR A 51 9.49 14.98 -8.56
N GLY A 52 10.65 14.46 -8.94
CA GLY A 52 10.85 13.04 -9.22
C GLY A 52 10.49 12.12 -8.04
N HIS A 53 10.75 12.55 -6.80
CA HIS A 53 10.32 11.80 -5.61
C HIS A 53 8.79 11.70 -5.49
N VAL A 54 7.98 12.64 -6.02
CA VAL A 54 6.51 12.57 -5.95
C VAL A 54 5.95 11.27 -6.53
N ARG A 55 6.49 10.81 -7.67
CA ARG A 55 6.08 9.51 -8.26
C ARG A 55 6.36 8.35 -7.31
N ARG A 56 7.51 8.37 -6.62
CA ARG A 56 7.85 7.36 -5.61
C ARG A 56 6.91 7.46 -4.41
N LEU A 57 6.66 8.66 -3.87
CA LEU A 57 5.75 8.87 -2.73
C LEU A 57 4.34 8.32 -3.02
N LEU A 58 3.85 8.47 -4.26
CA LEU A 58 2.57 7.88 -4.70
C LEU A 58 2.61 6.35 -4.80
N GLN A 59 3.73 5.77 -5.27
CA GLN A 59 3.92 4.31 -5.28
C GLN A 59 4.02 3.73 -3.87
N ASP A 60 4.79 4.38 -2.99
CA ASP A 60 4.93 4.01 -1.58
C ASP A 60 3.56 4.15 -0.85
N LYS A 61 2.77 5.20 -1.11
CA LYS A 61 1.38 5.33 -0.62
C LYS A 61 0.50 4.15 -1.06
N ALA A 62 0.55 3.78 -2.34
CA ALA A 62 -0.23 2.65 -2.86
C ALA A 62 0.20 1.32 -2.23
N ARG A 63 1.51 1.11 -2.02
CA ARG A 63 2.06 -0.07 -1.35
C ARG A 63 1.61 -0.14 0.11
N LEU A 64 1.71 0.96 0.86
CA LEU A 64 1.26 1.05 2.26
C LEU A 64 -0.24 0.79 2.41
N ALA A 65 -1.07 1.26 1.46
CA ALA A 65 -2.50 0.98 1.46
C ALA A 65 -2.81 -0.53 1.26
N ALA A 66 -2.09 -1.19 0.35
CA ALA A 66 -2.21 -2.65 0.15
C ALA A 66 -1.70 -3.44 1.37
N GLU A 67 -0.52 -3.07 1.91
CA GLU A 67 0.04 -3.68 3.14
C GLU A 67 -0.92 -3.55 4.34
N LEU A 68 -1.59 -2.39 4.48
CA LEU A 68 -2.60 -2.18 5.51
C LEU A 68 -3.83 -3.07 5.29
N GLN A 69 -4.35 -3.15 4.06
CA GLN A 69 -5.49 -4.01 3.72
C GLN A 69 -5.20 -5.48 4.03
N ASP A 70 -4.05 -5.99 3.59
CA ASP A 70 -3.61 -7.36 3.85
C ASP A 70 -3.43 -7.63 5.35
N ALA A 71 -2.85 -6.68 6.10
CA ALA A 71 -2.70 -6.78 7.55
C ALA A 71 -4.05 -6.84 8.28
N VAL A 72 -5.04 -6.04 7.87
CA VAL A 72 -6.40 -6.05 8.43
C VAL A 72 -7.10 -7.39 8.13
N GLN A 73 -7.03 -7.90 6.90
CA GLN A 73 -7.62 -9.21 6.57
C GLN A 73 -6.96 -10.35 7.36
N LEU A 74 -5.63 -10.35 7.45
CA LEU A 74 -4.88 -11.33 8.24
C LEU A 74 -5.22 -11.24 9.73
N HIS A 75 -5.41 -10.03 10.26
CA HIS A 75 -5.84 -9.82 11.64
C HIS A 75 -7.23 -10.43 11.90
N ARG A 76 -8.23 -10.12 11.05
CA ARG A 76 -9.59 -10.70 11.15
C ARG A 76 -9.57 -12.23 11.13
N ILE A 77 -8.82 -12.84 10.20
CA ILE A 77 -8.66 -14.31 10.12
C ILE A 77 -8.03 -14.88 11.39
N ARG A 78 -6.97 -14.26 11.92
CA ARG A 78 -6.30 -14.72 13.15
C ARG A 78 -7.20 -14.60 14.38
N LEU A 79 -7.97 -13.50 14.48
CA LEU A 79 -8.88 -13.26 15.60
C LEU A 79 -10.03 -14.28 15.61
N ASP A 80 -10.63 -14.57 14.46
CA ASP A 80 -11.63 -15.63 14.29
C ASP A 80 -11.10 -17.02 14.72
N ILE A 81 -9.85 -17.36 14.37
CA ILE A 81 -9.19 -18.59 14.85
C ILE A 81 -9.03 -18.59 16.38
N VAL A 82 -8.60 -17.48 16.97
CA VAL A 82 -8.44 -17.36 18.44
C VAL A 82 -9.78 -17.55 19.16
N LEU A 83 -10.86 -16.90 18.71
CA LEU A 83 -12.19 -17.06 19.29
C LEU A 83 -12.71 -18.49 19.15
N LYS A 84 -12.50 -19.13 17.99
CA LYS A 84 -12.86 -20.54 17.77
C LYS A 84 -12.13 -21.47 18.74
N LEU A 85 -10.83 -21.27 18.96
CA LEU A 85 -10.04 -22.06 19.92
C LEU A 85 -10.47 -21.81 21.37
N MET A 86 -10.72 -20.55 21.76
CA MET A 86 -11.28 -20.22 23.08
C MET A 86 -12.64 -20.92 23.31
N ASN A 87 -13.51 -20.91 22.30
CA ASN A 87 -14.81 -21.59 22.38
C ASN A 87 -14.66 -23.12 22.50
N GLN A 88 -13.73 -23.74 21.77
CA GLN A 88 -13.43 -25.17 21.89
C GLN A 88 -12.93 -25.54 23.30
N ILE A 89 -12.02 -24.75 23.87
CA ILE A 89 -11.50 -24.95 25.24
C ILE A 89 -12.62 -24.74 26.27
N ARG A 90 -13.47 -23.71 26.10
CA ARG A 90 -14.66 -23.48 26.92
C ARG A 90 -15.59 -24.69 26.91
N LEU A 91 -15.93 -25.21 25.73
CA LEU A 91 -16.78 -26.40 25.56
C LEU A 91 -16.17 -27.66 26.20
N LEU A 92 -14.85 -27.85 26.07
CA LEU A 92 -14.12 -28.95 26.72
C LEU A 92 -14.21 -28.86 28.25
N LEU A 93 -13.98 -27.67 28.82
CA LEU A 93 -14.11 -27.43 30.26
C LEU A 93 -15.57 -27.60 30.74
N GLU A 94 -16.55 -27.22 29.93
CA GLU A 94 -17.97 -27.52 30.20
C GLU A 94 -18.23 -29.03 30.26
N GLN A 95 -17.68 -29.83 29.32
CA GLN A 95 -17.83 -31.28 29.38
C GLN A 95 -17.16 -31.88 30.63
N ALA A 96 -15.94 -31.42 30.95
CA ALA A 96 -15.20 -31.88 32.11
C ALA A 96 -15.83 -31.46 33.45
N SER A 97 -16.61 -30.38 33.47
CA SER A 97 -17.37 -29.91 34.65
C SER A 97 -18.62 -30.74 34.98
N LYS A 98 -19.09 -31.61 34.06
CA LYS A 98 -20.24 -32.50 34.33
C LYS A 98 -19.89 -33.49 35.42
N GLN A 99 -20.79 -33.72 36.39
CA GLN A 99 -20.54 -34.57 37.59
C GLN A 99 -19.82 -35.89 37.29
N ARG A 100 -20.27 -36.63 36.26
CA ARG A 100 -19.64 -37.89 35.79
C ARG A 100 -18.12 -37.80 35.59
N HIS A 101 -17.63 -36.67 35.08
CA HIS A 101 -16.20 -36.43 34.87
C HIS A 101 -15.58 -35.70 36.07
N LEU A 102 -16.33 -34.77 36.67
CA LEU A 102 -15.87 -33.94 37.77
C LEU A 102 -15.49 -34.77 39.02
N ASP A 103 -16.17 -35.88 39.28
CA ASP A 103 -15.91 -36.75 40.43
C ASP A 103 -14.64 -37.60 40.31
N LEU A 104 -14.09 -37.78 39.09
CA LEU A 104 -12.79 -38.41 38.87
C LEU A 104 -11.63 -37.52 39.36
N PHE A 105 -11.86 -36.21 39.54
CA PHE A 105 -10.84 -35.27 39.96
C PHE A 105 -10.81 -35.07 41.49
N SER A 106 -9.61 -34.82 42.01
CA SER A 106 -9.41 -34.45 43.43
C SER A 106 -10.08 -33.10 43.76
N LYS A 107 -10.38 -32.86 45.04
CA LYS A 107 -11.00 -31.59 45.49
C LYS A 107 -10.28 -30.32 44.99
N PRO A 108 -8.93 -30.22 45.02
CA PRO A 108 -8.22 -29.06 44.46
C PRO A 108 -8.39 -28.92 42.95
N GLN A 109 -8.30 -30.03 42.20
CA GLN A 109 -8.47 -30.02 40.73
C GLN A 109 -9.88 -29.57 40.32
N ARG A 110 -10.93 -30.02 41.02
CA ARG A 110 -12.31 -29.56 40.77
C ARG A 110 -12.47 -28.06 40.98
N LYS A 111 -11.89 -27.51 42.06
CA LYS A 111 -11.92 -26.07 42.32
C LYS A 111 -11.28 -25.30 41.17
N ASN A 112 -10.07 -25.69 40.76
CA ASN A 112 -9.35 -25.05 39.66
C ASN A 112 -10.13 -25.12 38.34
N LEU A 113 -10.68 -26.29 38.00
CA LEU A 113 -11.47 -26.49 36.78
C LEU A 113 -12.69 -25.57 36.72
N LEU A 114 -13.42 -25.43 37.82
CA LEU A 114 -14.59 -24.53 37.90
C LEU A 114 -14.18 -23.05 37.85
N THR A 115 -13.05 -22.68 38.46
CA THR A 115 -12.46 -21.33 38.34
C THR A 115 -12.12 -21.01 36.88
N TRP A 116 -11.34 -21.87 36.21
CA TRP A 116 -10.97 -21.68 34.80
C TRP A 116 -12.19 -21.63 33.88
N LEU A 117 -13.23 -22.43 34.16
CA LEU A 117 -14.47 -22.41 33.39
C LEU A 117 -15.24 -21.09 33.54
N ALA A 118 -15.26 -20.49 34.74
CA ALA A 118 -15.88 -19.17 34.95
C ALA A 118 -15.07 -18.06 34.25
N GLU A 119 -13.74 -18.10 34.38
CA GLU A 119 -12.82 -17.14 33.76
C GLU A 119 -12.90 -17.17 32.22
N ILE A 120 -12.88 -18.36 31.61
CA ILE A 120 -12.92 -18.48 30.15
C ILE A 120 -14.30 -18.13 29.58
N LYS A 121 -15.40 -18.38 30.31
CA LYS A 121 -16.75 -17.94 29.90
C LYS A 121 -16.84 -16.42 29.84
N GLY A 122 -16.56 -15.73 30.95
CA GLY A 122 -16.65 -14.27 31.03
C GLY A 122 -15.65 -13.56 30.12
N THR A 123 -14.51 -14.19 29.81
CA THR A 123 -13.57 -13.67 28.81
C THR A 123 -14.09 -13.90 27.40
N TYR A 124 -14.49 -15.13 27.04
CA TYR A 124 -15.02 -15.44 25.71
C TYR A 124 -16.24 -14.60 25.35
N GLU A 125 -17.20 -14.42 26.27
CA GLU A 125 -18.40 -13.59 26.06
C GLU A 125 -18.04 -12.13 25.78
N ARG A 126 -17.04 -11.58 26.47
CA ARG A 126 -16.53 -10.22 26.25
C ARG A 126 -15.88 -10.08 24.88
N GLU A 127 -14.91 -10.92 24.56
CA GLU A 127 -14.16 -10.85 23.29
C GLU A 127 -15.09 -11.12 22.09
N GLN A 128 -16.02 -12.07 22.21
CA GLN A 128 -17.01 -12.37 21.19
C GLN A 128 -17.98 -11.19 20.95
N SER A 129 -18.38 -10.47 22.00
CA SER A 129 -19.20 -9.27 21.87
C SER A 129 -18.45 -8.12 21.20
N GLN A 130 -17.16 -7.91 21.54
CA GLN A 130 -16.33 -6.88 20.91
C GLN A 130 -16.10 -7.16 19.43
N TYR A 131 -15.79 -8.42 19.07
CA TYR A 131 -15.61 -8.83 17.68
C TYR A 131 -16.88 -8.65 16.83
N LEU A 132 -18.05 -8.91 17.40
CA LEU A 132 -19.33 -8.68 16.70
C LEU A 132 -19.63 -7.18 16.52
N SER A 133 -19.30 -6.33 17.49
CA SER A 133 -19.43 -4.86 17.37
C SER A 133 -18.52 -4.32 16.27
N GLN A 134 -17.22 -4.63 16.33
CA GLN A 134 -16.22 -4.21 15.33
C GLN A 134 -16.61 -4.66 13.93
N ARG A 135 -17.09 -5.90 13.77
CA ARG A 135 -17.57 -6.39 12.48
C ARG A 135 -18.81 -5.65 11.98
N GLN A 136 -19.73 -5.27 12.87
CA GLN A 136 -20.92 -4.51 12.51
C GLN A 136 -20.55 -3.07 12.08
N GLU A 137 -19.60 -2.45 12.77
CA GLU A 137 -19.01 -1.15 12.40
C GLU A 137 -18.32 -1.24 11.02
N ASP A 138 -17.47 -2.24 10.83
CA ASP A 138 -16.78 -2.54 9.56
C ASP A 138 -17.72 -2.80 8.36
N GLU A 139 -18.91 -3.36 8.60
CA GLU A 139 -19.93 -3.62 7.58
C GLU A 139 -20.76 -2.36 7.26
N MET A 140 -20.88 -1.39 8.18
CA MET A 140 -21.62 -0.14 7.98
C MET A 140 -20.82 0.95 7.25
N ASP A 141 -19.49 0.99 7.39
CA ASP A 141 -18.66 2.03 6.75
C ASP A 141 -18.61 1.91 5.22
N LEU A 142 -18.76 0.69 4.68
CA LEU A 142 -18.65 0.38 3.25
C LEU A 142 -19.78 0.99 2.39
N ASP A 143 -20.95 1.23 2.95
CA ASP A 143 -22.08 1.82 2.22
C ASP A 143 -21.90 3.34 2.01
N SER A 144 -21.02 4.00 2.77
CA SER A 144 -20.94 5.47 2.84
C SER A 144 -20.08 6.16 1.77
N ASP A 145 -19.16 5.43 1.12
CA ASP A 145 -18.21 6.02 0.14
C ASP A 145 -18.67 5.89 -1.32
N THR A 146 -19.78 5.19 -1.60
CA THR A 146 -20.29 5.04 -2.98
C THR A 146 -20.87 6.33 -3.58
N GLU A 147 -21.18 7.35 -2.76
CA GLU A 147 -21.69 8.64 -3.23
C GLU A 147 -20.62 9.74 -3.40
N ARG A 148 -19.39 9.58 -2.86
CA ARG A 148 -18.38 10.66 -2.85
C ARG A 148 -17.50 10.73 -4.12
N ASP A 149 -17.38 9.63 -4.85
CA ASP A 149 -16.52 9.56 -6.06
C ASP A 149 -17.12 10.25 -7.31
N ALA A 150 -18.42 10.58 -7.27
CA ALA A 150 -19.09 11.29 -8.37
C ALA A 150 -18.56 12.73 -8.55
N ASP A 151 -18.28 13.43 -7.44
CA ASP A 151 -17.96 14.86 -7.45
C ASP A 151 -16.52 15.16 -7.89
N PHE A 152 -15.55 14.32 -7.50
CA PHE A 152 -14.14 14.55 -7.86
C PHE A 152 -13.87 14.38 -9.36
N ARG A 153 -14.60 13.47 -10.02
CA ARG A 153 -14.50 13.25 -11.48
C ARG A 153 -15.04 14.44 -12.29
N GLY A 154 -16.08 15.11 -11.81
CA GLY A 154 -16.63 16.31 -12.45
C GLY A 154 -15.63 17.46 -12.53
N SER A 155 -14.92 17.72 -11.42
CA SER A 155 -13.92 18.79 -11.33
C SER A 155 -12.72 18.56 -12.26
N ALA A 156 -12.19 17.33 -12.31
CA ALA A 156 -11.06 16.98 -13.18
C ALA A 156 -11.42 17.06 -14.68
N ALA A 157 -12.64 16.63 -15.06
CA ALA A 157 -13.11 16.71 -16.44
C ALA A 157 -13.29 18.17 -16.91
N ALA A 158 -13.82 19.04 -16.04
CA ALA A 158 -13.96 20.47 -16.32
C ALA A 158 -12.61 21.17 -16.51
N ALA A 159 -11.60 20.85 -15.67
CA ALA A 159 -10.25 21.38 -15.80
C ALA A 159 -9.54 20.91 -17.10
N ALA A 160 -9.72 19.65 -17.48
CA ALA A 160 -9.16 19.11 -18.73
C ALA A 160 -9.80 19.75 -19.98
N ALA A 161 -11.11 20.02 -19.95
CA ALA A 161 -11.80 20.71 -21.04
C ALA A 161 -11.32 22.16 -21.20
N ALA A 162 -11.09 22.89 -20.11
CA ALA A 162 -10.57 24.26 -20.14
C ALA A 162 -9.14 24.36 -20.71
N ALA A 163 -8.29 23.36 -20.46
CA ALA A 163 -6.93 23.31 -21.00
C ALA A 163 -6.88 23.11 -22.53
N ALA A 164 -7.88 22.45 -23.12
CA ALA A 164 -7.91 22.15 -24.55
C ALA A 164 -8.27 23.37 -25.44
N THR A 165 -8.93 24.39 -24.90
CA THR A 165 -9.42 25.55 -25.68
C THR A 165 -8.38 26.66 -25.88
N THR A 166 -7.27 26.65 -25.14
CA THR A 166 -6.31 27.78 -25.11
C THR A 166 -5.16 27.68 -26.14
N THR A 167 -5.03 26.55 -26.86
CA THR A 167 -3.89 26.30 -27.77
C THR A 167 -4.25 26.45 -29.26
N VAL A 168 -4.69 27.65 -29.68
CA VAL A 168 -4.81 28.03 -31.10
C VAL A 168 -4.38 29.48 -31.33
N ALA A 169 -3.06 29.76 -31.33
CA ALA A 169 -2.46 30.97 -31.94
C ALA A 169 -0.91 30.95 -31.94
N ALA A 170 -0.27 30.21 -32.86
CA ALA A 170 1.11 30.47 -33.30
C ALA A 170 1.38 29.81 -34.66
N SER A 171 1.47 30.60 -35.73
CA SER A 171 1.49 30.13 -37.12
C SER A 171 2.90 30.09 -37.72
N ALA A 172 3.20 29.07 -38.53
CA ALA A 172 4.11 29.04 -39.70
C ALA A 172 5.59 29.52 -39.52
N THR A 173 6.61 29.06 -40.26
CA THR A 173 6.68 28.63 -41.66
C THR A 173 8.02 27.91 -41.93
N GLN A 174 8.06 26.80 -42.70
CA GLN A 174 8.89 26.61 -43.92
C GLN A 174 8.91 25.13 -44.44
N SER A 175 8.09 24.84 -45.47
CA SER A 175 8.49 24.51 -46.86
C SER A 175 10.00 24.30 -47.16
N VAL A 176 10.52 23.37 -47.99
CA VAL A 176 10.14 22.13 -48.76
C VAL A 176 11.49 21.49 -49.26
N PRO A 177 11.61 20.33 -49.98
CA PRO A 177 10.68 19.21 -50.30
C PRO A 177 11.26 17.79 -50.03
N ALA A 178 10.45 16.76 -50.29
CA ALA A 178 10.85 15.35 -50.27
C ALA A 178 11.54 14.88 -51.57
N SER A 179 12.26 13.76 -51.50
CA SER A 179 12.48 12.88 -52.66
C SER A 179 12.35 11.40 -52.27
N SER A 180 11.66 10.65 -53.12
CA SER A 180 11.30 9.23 -52.96
C SER A 180 12.49 8.30 -53.22
N THR A 181 12.46 7.05 -52.72
CA THR A 181 12.50 5.83 -53.58
C THR A 181 12.53 4.50 -52.79
N VAL A 182 11.40 3.79 -52.87
CA VAL A 182 11.22 2.32 -53.04
C VAL A 182 11.71 1.31 -51.98
N ALA A 183 10.74 0.50 -51.56
CA ALA A 183 10.81 -0.68 -50.71
C ALA A 183 11.63 -1.87 -51.26
N ARG A 184 12.10 -2.75 -50.34
CA ARG A 184 12.09 -4.23 -50.56
C ARG A 184 12.23 -5.05 -49.26
N SER A 185 11.19 -5.82 -48.93
CA SER A 185 11.26 -7.11 -48.19
C SER A 185 11.25 -8.26 -49.25
N PRO A 186 11.39 -9.58 -48.96
CA PRO A 186 11.15 -10.32 -47.69
C PRO A 186 12.10 -11.54 -47.44
N ALA A 187 11.58 -12.57 -46.74
CA ALA A 187 12.14 -13.87 -46.32
C ALA A 187 12.96 -13.84 -45.01
N VAL A 188 12.70 -14.60 -43.94
CA VAL A 188 11.99 -15.89 -43.67
C VAL A 188 12.76 -17.18 -44.05
N THR A 189 13.42 -17.74 -43.03
CA THR A 189 13.62 -19.18 -42.69
C THR A 189 14.05 -19.15 -41.21
N ASP A 190 13.33 -19.65 -40.19
CA ASP A 190 12.69 -20.96 -39.98
C ASP A 190 13.68 -22.12 -39.87
N THR A 191 13.83 -22.70 -38.67
CA THR A 191 14.27 -24.09 -38.36
C THR A 191 14.18 -24.38 -36.84
N ALA A 192 13.57 -25.52 -36.53
CA ALA A 192 13.42 -26.24 -35.25
C ALA A 192 14.68 -26.29 -34.33
N ALA A 193 14.63 -26.44 -33.00
CA ALA A 193 13.78 -27.25 -32.08
C ALA A 193 14.12 -28.75 -31.99
N GLN A 194 14.76 -29.16 -30.88
CA GLN A 194 14.91 -30.51 -30.28
C GLN A 194 15.12 -30.27 -28.75
N THR A 195 14.36 -30.81 -27.78
CA THR A 195 14.28 -32.21 -27.24
C THR A 195 15.65 -32.74 -26.76
N GLU A 196 15.86 -33.42 -25.62
CA GLU A 196 15.01 -34.11 -24.61
C GLU A 196 15.33 -33.65 -23.15
N SER A 197 14.61 -33.97 -22.06
CA SER A 197 13.47 -34.87 -21.74
C SER A 197 13.72 -36.19 -20.96
N THR A 198 14.79 -36.30 -20.14
CA THR A 198 14.92 -37.33 -19.06
C THR A 198 15.39 -36.64 -17.75
N GLY A 199 15.15 -37.12 -16.52
CA GLY A 199 14.59 -38.36 -16.02
C GLY A 199 14.97 -38.49 -14.53
N SER A 200 13.94 -38.53 -13.68
CA SER A 200 13.91 -38.95 -12.27
C SER A 200 14.82 -40.12 -11.88
N THR A 201 15.34 -40.16 -10.63
CA THR A 201 15.32 -41.32 -9.68
C THR A 201 15.89 -40.92 -8.30
N ASP A 202 15.36 -41.53 -7.23
CA ASP A 202 15.76 -41.41 -5.81
C ASP A 202 17.23 -41.75 -5.49
N ALA A 203 17.74 -41.15 -4.40
CA ALA A 203 18.61 -41.77 -3.40
C ALA A 203 18.55 -41.01 -2.06
#